data_AF-A0A8S3E2L9-F1
#
_entry.id   AF-A0A8S3E2L9-F1
#
_cell.length_a   1.000
_cell.length_b   1.000
_cell.length_c   1.000
_cell.angle_alpha   90.00
_cell.angle_beta   90.00
_cell.angle_gamma   90.00
#
_symmetry.space_group_name_H-M   'P 1'
#
loop_
_entity.id
_entity.type
_entity.pdbx_description
1 polymer ?
#
loop_
_entity_poly.entity_id
_entity_poly.type
_entity_poly.pdbx_seq_one_letter_code
_entity_poly.pdbx_strand_id
1 'polypeptide(L)' 'QFGVKPNKEKIQAIMNLREPTTLAAANKFLGGMSWYRKFLPQFASVAAPIISVTNLTKPNRKKFVWGPPQRGAFLQLKQ' A
#
# COMPACT_ATOMS: atom_id res chain seq x y z
N GLN A 1 20.21 22.03 0.56
CA GLN A 1 18.94 21.28 0.54
C GLN A 1 19.19 19.88 0.00
N PHE A 2 19.35 18.87 0.88
CA PHE A 2 19.60 17.49 0.43
C PHE A 2 18.26 16.79 0.19
N GLY A 3 17.69 17.04 -0.99
CA GLY A 3 16.51 16.30 -1.47
C GLY A 3 16.88 14.84 -1.65
N VAL A 4 16.53 14.00 -0.67
CA VAL A 4 16.68 12.55 -0.77
C VAL A 4 15.75 12.08 -1.88
N LYS A 5 16.26 12.03 -3.12
CA LYS A 5 15.56 11.42 -4.25
C LYS A 5 15.28 9.96 -3.88
N PRO A 6 14.06 9.44 -4.10
CA PRO A 6 13.78 8.05 -3.81
C PRO A 6 14.75 7.15 -4.59
N ASN A 7 15.44 6.25 -3.89
CA ASN A 7 16.39 5.33 -4.50
C ASN A 7 15.63 4.49 -5.54
N LYS A 8 16.10 4.51 -6.80
CA LYS A 8 15.47 3.81 -7.93
C LYS A 8 15.21 2.33 -7.63
N GLU A 9 16.09 1.67 -6.90
CA GLU A 9 15.93 0.28 -6.48
C GLU A 9 14.69 0.06 -5.62
N LYS A 10 14.41 0.99 -4.71
CA LYS A 10 13.25 0.87 -3.82
C LYS A 10 11.94 1.18 -4.56
N ILE A 11 11.96 2.06 -5.56
CA ILE A 11 10.82 2.27 -6.47
C ILE A 11 10.57 0.99 -7.28
N GLN A 12 11.62 0.43 -7.87
CA GLN A 12 11.53 -0.81 -8.66
C GLN A 12 10.98 -1.97 -7.83
N ALA A 13 11.37 -2.07 -6.55
CA ALA A 13 10.84 -3.06 -5.64
C ALA A 13 9.31 -2.92 -5.46
N ILE A 14 8.77 -1.70 -5.37
CA ILE A 14 7.31 -1.44 -5.31
C ILE A 14 6.64 -1.78 -6.66
N MET A 15 7.26 -1.40 -7.78
CA MET A 15 6.74 -1.73 -9.12
C MET A 15 6.59 -3.25 -9.32
N ASN A 16 7.49 -4.02 -8.73
CA ASN A 16 7.50 -5.48 -8.82
C ASN A 16 6.61 -6.19 -7.80
N LEU A 17 5.99 -5.47 -6.85
CA LEU A 17 5.08 -6.09 -5.89
C LEU A 17 3.86 -6.65 -6.62
N ARG A 18 3.51 -7.90 -6.29
CA ARG A 18 2.28 -8.53 -6.73
C ARG A 18 1.10 -8.00 -5.91
N GLU A 19 -0.08 -8.10 -6.50
CA GLU A 19 -1.33 -7.72 -5.83
C GLU A 19 -1.51 -8.56 -4.55
N PRO A 20 -1.76 -7.93 -3.39
CA PRO A 20 -1.99 -8.64 -2.15
C PRO A 20 -3.24 -9.52 -2.20
N THR A 21 -3.07 -10.81 -1.97
CA THR A 21 -4.20 -11.76 -1.85
C THR A 21 -4.52 -12.11 -0.39
N THR A 22 -3.72 -11.63 0.56
CA THR A 22 -3.87 -11.91 1.99
C THR A 22 -3.72 -10.64 2.83
N LEU A 23 -4.34 -10.65 4.01
CA LEU A 23 -4.19 -9.58 5.00
C LEU A 23 -2.71 -9.31 5.34
N ALA A 24 -1.89 -10.35 5.43
CA ALA A 24 -0.47 -10.23 5.72
C ALA A 24 0.28 -9.53 4.57
N ALA A 25 0.00 -9.90 3.31
CA ALA A 25 0.58 -9.26 2.15
C ALA A 25 0.15 -7.79 2.03
N ALA A 26 -1.11 -7.47 2.33
CA ALA A 26 -1.63 -6.11 2.27
C ALA A 26 -1.01 -5.21 3.36
N ASN A 27 -0.83 -5.72 4.59
CA ASN A 27 -0.10 -5.02 5.63
C ASN A 27 1.37 -4.81 5.28
N LYS A 28 2.04 -5.82 4.71
CA LYS A 28 3.42 -5.70 4.23
C LYS A 28 3.55 -4.62 3.15
N PHE A 29 2.61 -4.57 2.21
CA PHE A 29 2.55 -3.54 1.18
C PHE A 29 2.41 -2.14 1.80
N LEU A 30 1.42 -1.91 2.67
CA LEU A 30 1.25 -0.62 3.35
C LEU A 30 2.48 -0.21 4.17
N GLY A 31 3.11 -1.16 4.87
CA GLY A 31 4.36 -0.93 5.58
C GLY A 31 5.47 -0.45 4.64
N GLY A 32 5.61 -1.07 3.47
CA GLY A 32 6.57 -0.64 2.43
C GLY A 32 6.26 0.75 1.87
N MET A 33 4.99 1.05 1.65
CA MET A 33 4.54 2.35 1.12
C MET A 33 4.65 3.50 2.13
N SER A 34 4.66 3.20 3.43
CA SER A 34 4.70 4.22 4.50
C SER A 34 5.91 5.15 4.42
N TRP A 35 7.05 4.67 3.89
CA TRP A 35 8.24 5.50 3.66
C TRP A 35 8.05 6.52 2.53
N TYR A 36 7.20 6.21 1.56
CA TYR A 36 6.92 7.03 0.38
C TYR A 36 5.81 8.04 0.58
N ARG A 37 5.08 8.00 1.69
CA ARG A 37 3.98 8.93 2.01
C ARG A 37 4.36 10.41 1.86
N LYS A 38 5.63 10.76 2.08
CA LYS A 38 6.14 12.14 1.96
C LYS A 38 6.33 12.61 0.50
N PHE A 39 6.32 11.68 -0.45
CA PHE A 39 6.47 11.93 -1.87
C PHE A 39 5.17 11.71 -2.66
N LEU A 40 4.19 11.04 -2.06
CA LEU A 40 2.90 10.73 -2.67
C LEU A 40 1.84 11.71 -2.17
N PRO A 41 1.47 12.72 -2.96
CA PRO A 41 0.37 13.61 -2.60
C PRO A 41 -0.91 12.80 -2.42
N GLN A 42 -1.69 13.12 -1.39
CA GLN A 42 -2.95 12.44 -1.06
C GLN A 42 -2.81 10.94 -0.75
N PHE A 43 -1.63 10.49 -0.28
CA PHE A 43 -1.38 9.09 0.08
C PHE A 43 -2.50 8.47 0.93
N ALA A 44 -2.97 9.18 1.96
CA ALA A 44 -4.01 8.69 2.85
C ALA A 44 -5.32 8.38 2.11
N SER A 45 -5.74 9.27 1.19
CA SER A 45 -6.95 9.11 0.39
C SER A 45 -6.83 7.92 -0.57
N VAL A 46 -5.68 7.79 -1.24
CA VAL A 46 -5.43 6.67 -2.17
C VAL A 46 -5.32 5.35 -1.41
N ALA A 47 -4.65 5.32 -0.26
CA ALA A 47 -4.47 4.11 0.53
C ALA A 47 -5.72 3.70 1.33
N ALA A 48 -6.72 4.58 1.48
CA ALA A 48 -7.91 4.34 2.31
C ALA A 48 -8.64 3.02 2.00
N PRO A 49 -8.86 2.60 0.74
CA PRO A 49 -9.49 1.32 0.44
C PRO A 49 -8.69 0.13 0.96
N ILE A 50 -7.35 0.19 0.91
CA ILE A 50 -6.46 -0.85 1.42
C ILE A 50 -6.47 -0.83 2.95
N ILE A 51 -6.34 0.36 3.56
CA ILE A 51 -6.36 0.52 5.02
C ILE A 51 -7.64 -0.04 5.63
N SER A 52 -8.80 0.18 4.97
CA SER A 52 -10.10 -0.30 5.45
C SER A 52 -10.16 -1.84 5.62
N VAL A 53 -9.42 -2.58 4.79
CA VAL A 53 -9.40 -4.05 4.82
C VAL A 53 -8.20 -4.60 5.60
N THR A 54 -7.20 -3.77 5.91
CA THR A 54 -6.05 -4.18 6.72
C THR A 54 -6.17 -3.82 8.19
N ASN A 55 -6.88 -2.74 8.53
CA ASN A 55 -7.09 -2.26 9.90
C ASN A 55 -8.20 -3.04 10.61
N LEU A 56 -8.05 -4.36 10.67
CA LEU A 56 -9.00 -5.28 11.27
C LEU A 56 -8.49 -5.74 12.65
N THR A 57 -9.35 -5.69 13.66
CA THR A 57 -9.08 -6.30 14.97
C THR A 57 -8.88 -7.82 14.82
N LYS A 58 -8.14 -8.46 15.75
CA LYS A 58 -7.89 -9.93 15.73
C LYS A 58 -9.11 -10.78 15.35
N PRO A 59 -10.31 -10.60 15.94
CA PRO A 59 -11.48 -11.40 15.56
C PRO A 59 -11.99 -11.13 14.13
N ASN A 60 -11.78 -9.94 13.61
CA ASN A 60 -12.28 -9.53 12.28
C ASN A 60 -11.30 -9.83 11.14
N ARG A 61 -10.08 -10.33 11.41
CA ARG A 61 -9.07 -10.61 10.37
C ARG A 61 -9.55 -11.56 9.27
N LYS A 62 -10.48 -12.48 9.59
CA LYS A 62 -11.09 -13.40 8.62
C LYS A 62 -12.00 -12.71 7.60
N LYS A 63 -12.44 -11.46 7.87
CA LYS A 63 -13.26 -10.64 6.98
C LYS A 63 -12.44 -9.84 5.96
N PHE A 64 -11.16 -10.15 5.81
CA PHE A 64 -10.33 -9.53 4.78
C PHE A 64 -10.95 -9.79 3.40
N VAL A 65 -11.24 -8.71 2.68
CA VAL A 65 -11.74 -8.75 1.30
C VAL A 65 -10.81 -7.91 0.45
N TRP A 66 -10.45 -8.44 -0.71
CA TRP A 66 -9.68 -7.70 -1.70
C TRP A 66 -10.50 -7.59 -2.98
N GLY A 67 -11.04 -6.41 -3.24
CA GLY A 67 -11.93 -6.13 -4.35
C GLY A 67 -11.42 -5.02 -5.27
N PRO A 68 -12.26 -4.59 -6.22
CA PRO A 68 -11.93 -3.52 -7.16
C PRO A 68 -11.42 -2.21 -6.50
N PRO A 69 -11.98 -1.73 -5.36
CA PRO A 69 -11.47 -0.54 -4.69
C PRO A 69 -10.03 -0.70 -4.18
N GLN A 70 -9.69 -1.86 -3.60
CA GLN A 70 -8.34 -2.16 -3.10
C GLN A 70 -7.35 -2.29 -4.26
N ARG A 71 -7.78 -2.93 -5.35
CA ARG A 71 -6.98 -3.04 -6.58
C ARG A 71 -6.68 -1.67 -7.19
N GLY A 72 -7.68 -0.80 -7.29
CA GLY A 72 -7.51 0.56 -7.80
C GLY A 72 -6.48 1.35 -6.97
N ALA A 73 -6.64 1.33 -5.65
CA ALA A 73 -5.68 1.94 -4.72
C ALA A 73 -4.26 1.35 -4.87
N PHE A 74 -4.15 0.03 -5.02
CA PHE A 74 -2.86 -0.64 -5.20
C PHE A 74 -2.16 -0.22 -6.50
N LEU A 75 -2.89 -0.17 -7.61
CA LEU A 75 -2.35 0.26 -8.89
C LEU A 75 -1.94 1.73 -8.87
N GLN A 76 -2.75 2.60 -8.25
CA GLN A 76 -2.45 4.02 -8.14
C GLN A 76 -1.22 4.30 -7.26
N LEU A 77 -1.00 3.52 -6.21
CA LEU A 77 0.20 3.61 -5.36
C LEU A 77 1.47 3.08 -6.04
N LYS A 78 1.33 2.36 -7.16
CA LYS A 78 2.44 1.87 -7.99
C LYS A 78 2.74 2.78 -9.18
N GLN A 79 2.08 3.93 -9.32
CA GLN A 79 2.38 4.92 -10.35
C GLN A 79 3.25 6.03 -9.77
#